data_AF-A0A2T4PSU9-F1
#
_entry.id   AF-A0A2T4PSU9-F1
#
_cell.length_a   1.000
_cell.length_b   1.000
_cell.length_c   1.000
_cell.angle_alpha   90.00
_cell.angle_beta   90.00
_cell.angle_gamma   90.00
#
_symmetry.space_group_name_H-M   'P 1'
#
loop_
_entity.id
_entity.type
_entity.pdbx_description
1 polymer ?
#
loop_
_entity_poly.entity_id
_entity_poly.type
_entity_poly.pdbx_seq_one_letter_code
_entity_poly.pdbx_strand_id
1 'polypeptide(L)'
;MKNIYSKHIKGSKLTGKKASIAGIVIHNDYGSMTPNQYLPWLYTREQNGTHVNGWASVYVNKDETLWYHPTDYVEWHCGNNWANSNLIGFEITQSHPAAGLTDAQFKLNEEATFKVVAAVMKSYGLAVNRTTVNLHRQYFGTSCPHRSWDMHVGKGAPDTLANRNKLKDYFISRIKHYYNGGKKTTWKWSGKATAKKGVSPIAAKKKPGLNEPELPSSNNILAGQYINFFSVTKKDGYWWAEFEYPTNPKAGRFYCALGPITHKDEKLEKETKLWFDLKITSKK
;
A
#
# COMPACT_ATOMS: atom_id res chain seq x y z
N MET A 1 -16.82 -6.72 0.70
CA MET A 1 -16.42 -6.40 2.08
C MET A 1 -17.64 -5.84 2.80
N LYS A 2 -18.09 -6.51 3.85
CA LYS A 2 -19.27 -6.14 4.67
C LYS A 2 -18.87 -5.08 5.68
N ASN A 3 -19.63 -3.99 5.77
CA ASN A 3 -19.45 -3.00 6.83
C ASN A 3 -20.34 -3.34 8.03
N ILE A 4 -19.77 -3.22 9.23
CA ILE A 4 -20.40 -3.42 10.52
C ILE A 4 -20.20 -2.13 11.30
N TYR A 5 -21.26 -1.61 11.90
CA TYR A 5 -21.22 -0.33 12.62
C TYR A 5 -21.65 -0.56 14.06
N SER A 6 -20.86 -0.08 15.01
CA SER A 6 -21.27 -0.07 16.41
C SER A 6 -22.35 1.00 16.66
N LYS A 7 -22.93 0.96 17.86
CA LYS A 7 -23.84 1.98 18.39
C LYS A 7 -23.17 3.35 18.48
N HIS A 8 -21.83 3.42 18.61
CA HIS A 8 -21.10 4.67 18.76
C HIS A 8 -20.99 5.49 17.47
N ILE A 9 -21.28 4.90 16.31
CA ILE A 9 -21.25 5.64 15.05
C ILE A 9 -22.36 6.70 15.03
N LYS A 10 -23.59 6.33 15.42
CA LYS A 10 -24.74 7.24 15.47
C LYS A 10 -25.13 7.68 16.89
N GLY A 11 -24.83 6.89 17.90
CA GLY A 11 -25.21 7.12 19.30
C GLY A 11 -24.10 7.74 20.14
N SER A 12 -24.15 7.47 21.45
CA SER A 12 -23.22 8.00 22.45
C SER A 12 -21.77 7.64 22.11
N LYS A 13 -20.87 8.60 22.32
CA LYS A 13 -19.43 8.46 22.07
C LYS A 13 -18.74 8.04 23.37
N LEU A 14 -17.70 7.23 23.27
CA LEU A 14 -16.87 6.84 24.42
C LEU A 14 -15.94 7.97 24.86
N THR A 15 -15.57 8.84 23.93
CA THR A 15 -14.55 9.88 24.11
C THR A 15 -14.99 11.19 23.46
N GLY A 16 -14.18 12.24 23.65
CA GLY A 16 -14.31 13.50 22.93
C GLY A 16 -13.68 13.46 21.54
N LYS A 17 -13.94 14.51 20.75
CA LYS A 17 -13.33 14.69 19.42
C LYS A 17 -11.81 14.85 19.51
N LYS A 18 -11.09 14.38 18.49
CA LYS A 18 -9.67 14.68 18.31
C LYS A 18 -9.53 16.18 17.99
N ALA A 19 -8.49 16.81 18.54
CA ALA A 19 -8.20 18.22 18.26
C ALA A 19 -7.75 18.43 16.80
N SER A 20 -7.06 17.44 16.23
CA SER A 20 -6.66 17.40 14.82
C SER A 20 -6.52 15.96 14.34
N ILE A 21 -6.59 15.74 13.03
CA ILE A 21 -6.27 14.45 12.40
C ILE A 21 -4.92 14.60 11.69
N ALA A 22 -3.84 14.15 12.34
CA ALA A 22 -2.48 14.27 11.82
C ALA A 22 -2.04 13.07 10.98
N GLY A 23 -2.77 11.95 11.05
CA GLY A 23 -2.37 10.72 10.38
C GLY A 23 -3.12 9.49 10.89
N ILE A 24 -2.52 8.33 10.66
CA ILE A 24 -3.05 7.01 10.98
C ILE A 24 -1.98 6.13 11.62
N VAL A 25 -2.41 5.14 12.41
CA VAL A 25 -1.58 4.02 12.86
C VAL A 25 -2.22 2.72 12.39
N ILE A 26 -1.42 1.87 11.74
CA ILE A 26 -1.84 0.52 11.35
C ILE A 26 -1.24 -0.47 12.35
N HIS A 27 -2.13 -1.24 12.94
CA HIS A 27 -1.85 -2.25 13.95
C HIS A 27 -2.08 -3.66 13.40
N ASN A 28 -1.61 -4.63 14.17
CA ASN A 28 -2.01 -6.01 14.07
C ASN A 28 -2.66 -6.36 15.41
N ASP A 29 -3.83 -6.98 15.36
CA ASP A 29 -4.71 -7.13 16.52
C ASP A 29 -4.15 -8.07 17.62
N TYR A 30 -3.09 -8.82 17.28
CA TYR A 30 -2.56 -9.92 18.09
C TYR A 30 -3.66 -10.91 18.51
N GLY A 31 -4.72 -11.00 17.70
CA GLY A 31 -5.93 -11.76 17.97
C GLY A 31 -6.25 -12.75 16.85
N SER A 32 -7.29 -13.54 17.07
CA SER A 32 -7.83 -14.51 16.10
C SER A 32 -9.25 -14.20 15.66
N MET A 33 -9.84 -13.10 16.15
CA MET A 33 -11.22 -12.73 15.91
C MET A 33 -11.39 -12.01 14.56
N THR A 34 -12.51 -12.23 13.88
CA THR A 34 -12.94 -11.39 12.75
C THR A 34 -13.48 -10.05 13.26
N PRO A 35 -13.60 -9.01 12.39
CA PRO A 35 -14.24 -7.76 12.76
C PRO A 35 -15.65 -7.93 13.36
N ASN A 36 -16.47 -8.84 12.84
CA ASN A 36 -17.78 -9.14 13.44
C ASN A 36 -17.69 -9.68 14.87
N GLN A 37 -16.67 -10.50 15.17
CA GLN A 37 -16.46 -11.05 16.51
C GLN A 37 -15.93 -10.01 17.50
N TYR A 38 -15.16 -9.01 17.03
CA TYR A 38 -14.68 -7.90 17.87
C TYR A 38 -15.82 -7.05 18.44
N LEU A 39 -16.94 -6.87 17.72
CA LEU A 39 -18.02 -6.00 18.19
C LEU A 39 -18.62 -6.42 19.54
N PRO A 40 -19.17 -7.64 19.71
CA PRO A 40 -19.68 -8.07 21.02
C PRO A 40 -18.58 -8.12 22.08
N TRP A 41 -17.34 -8.47 21.72
CA TRP A 41 -16.22 -8.49 22.65
C TRP A 41 -15.90 -7.10 23.22
N LEU A 42 -15.89 -6.07 22.37
CA LEU A 42 -15.67 -4.68 22.78
C LEU A 42 -16.81 -4.16 23.66
N TYR A 43 -18.06 -4.52 23.35
CA TYR A 43 -19.20 -4.18 24.20
C TYR A 43 -19.12 -4.82 25.59
N THR A 44 -18.69 -6.08 25.69
CA THR A 44 -18.43 -6.72 26.98
C THR A 44 -17.35 -5.97 27.77
N ARG A 45 -16.31 -5.46 27.10
CA ARG A 45 -15.28 -4.63 27.74
C ARG A 45 -15.79 -3.26 28.19
N GLU A 46 -16.73 -2.65 27.46
CA GLU A 46 -17.41 -1.44 27.93
C GLU A 46 -18.19 -1.73 29.22
N GLN A 47 -19.03 -2.77 29.21
CA GLN A 47 -19.87 -3.16 30.35
C GLN A 47 -19.04 -3.47 31.60
N ASN A 48 -17.90 -4.12 31.41
CA ASN A 48 -16.99 -4.49 32.50
C ASN A 48 -16.01 -3.37 32.88
N GLY A 49 -16.07 -2.19 32.24
CA GLY A 49 -15.14 -1.08 32.48
C GLY A 49 -13.70 -1.32 31.99
N THR A 50 -13.41 -2.43 31.32
CA THR A 50 -12.05 -2.80 30.86
C THR A 50 -11.72 -2.29 29.47
N HIS A 51 -12.63 -1.58 28.79
CA HIS A 51 -12.37 -0.91 27.51
C HIS A 51 -11.19 0.08 27.62
N VAL A 52 -10.90 0.60 28.82
CA VAL A 52 -9.71 1.43 29.13
C VAL A 52 -8.38 0.79 28.77
N ASN A 53 -8.30 -0.55 28.69
CA ASN A 53 -7.07 -1.25 28.30
C ASN A 53 -6.77 -1.16 26.79
N GLY A 54 -7.62 -0.47 26.03
CA GLY A 54 -7.34 -0.06 24.67
C GLY A 54 -8.29 -0.61 23.62
N TRP A 55 -8.51 0.19 22.58
CA TRP A 55 -9.36 -0.07 21.44
C TRP A 55 -9.01 0.88 20.29
N ALA A 56 -9.31 0.46 19.06
CA ALA A 56 -9.16 1.26 17.85
C ALA A 56 -10.52 1.59 17.23
N SER A 57 -10.56 2.56 16.33
CA SER A 57 -11.77 3.02 15.67
C SER A 57 -12.25 2.02 14.63
N VAL A 58 -11.31 1.33 13.96
CA VAL A 58 -11.61 0.46 12.82
C VAL A 58 -10.85 -0.87 12.90
N TYR A 59 -11.57 -1.97 12.69
CA TYR A 59 -11.03 -3.34 12.62
C TYR A 59 -11.36 -3.94 11.26
N VAL A 60 -10.37 -4.51 10.56
CA VAL A 60 -10.53 -4.91 9.16
C VAL A 60 -9.91 -6.28 8.87
N ASN A 61 -10.61 -7.09 8.07
CA ASN A 61 -10.05 -8.23 7.35
C ASN A 61 -10.54 -8.22 5.89
N LYS A 62 -10.20 -9.26 5.12
CA LYS A 62 -10.56 -9.36 3.70
C LYS A 62 -12.08 -9.34 3.45
N ASP A 63 -12.89 -9.77 4.42
CA ASP A 63 -14.33 -9.96 4.26
C ASP A 63 -15.14 -8.83 4.89
N GLU A 64 -14.65 -8.23 5.98
CA GLU A 64 -15.42 -7.38 6.89
C GLU A 64 -14.64 -6.14 7.33
N THR A 65 -15.37 -5.09 7.67
CA THR A 65 -14.87 -3.88 8.32
C THR A 65 -15.80 -3.52 9.46
N LEU A 66 -15.30 -3.52 10.68
CA LEU A 66 -16.00 -2.96 11.83
C LEU A 66 -15.56 -1.51 12.03
N TRP A 67 -16.53 -0.60 11.96
CA TRP A 67 -16.43 0.78 12.42
C TRP A 67 -16.92 0.84 13.86
N TYR A 68 -15.99 0.71 14.80
CA TYR A 68 -16.30 0.64 16.22
C TYR A 68 -16.52 2.02 16.84
N HIS A 69 -15.79 3.04 16.41
CA HIS A 69 -15.97 4.41 16.87
C HIS A 69 -15.71 5.39 15.71
N PRO A 70 -16.33 6.58 15.70
CA PRO A 70 -16.01 7.59 14.69
C PRO A 70 -14.52 7.95 14.70
N THR A 71 -13.93 8.05 13.52
CA THR A 71 -12.49 8.23 13.34
C THR A 71 -12.01 9.65 13.69
N ASP A 72 -12.92 10.60 13.88
CA ASP A 72 -12.65 11.95 14.36
C ASP A 72 -12.66 12.09 15.90
N TYR A 73 -12.73 10.97 16.62
CA TYR A 73 -12.76 10.93 18.09
C TYR A 73 -11.55 10.23 18.69
N VAL A 74 -11.14 10.65 19.89
CA VAL A 74 -9.99 10.08 20.60
C VAL A 74 -10.22 8.59 20.81
N GLU A 75 -9.17 7.79 20.68
CA GLU A 75 -9.21 6.34 20.89
C GLU A 75 -7.96 5.91 21.67
N TRP A 76 -8.01 4.79 22.38
CA TRP A 76 -6.90 4.33 23.20
C TRP A 76 -6.16 3.17 22.52
N HIS A 77 -5.45 3.47 21.45
CA HIS A 77 -4.87 2.44 20.57
C HIS A 77 -3.34 2.31 20.66
N CYS A 78 -2.65 3.35 21.13
CA CYS A 78 -1.21 3.48 20.93
C CYS A 78 -0.36 3.59 22.21
N GLY A 79 -0.98 3.49 23.40
CA GLY A 79 -0.27 3.70 24.67
C GLY A 79 0.39 5.07 24.81
N ASN A 80 0.00 6.04 23.98
CA ASN A 80 0.61 7.36 23.89
C ASN A 80 -0.47 8.43 23.69
N ASN A 81 -0.51 9.42 24.58
CA ASN A 81 -1.58 10.43 24.61
C ASN A 81 -1.68 11.25 23.33
N TRP A 82 -0.53 11.65 22.76
CA TRP A 82 -0.53 12.43 21.52
C TRP A 82 -1.04 11.59 20.35
N ALA A 83 -0.55 10.36 20.19
CA ALA A 83 -0.99 9.46 19.11
C ALA A 83 -2.49 9.16 19.21
N ASN A 84 -2.97 8.79 20.40
CA ASN A 84 -4.38 8.53 20.69
C ASN A 84 -5.29 9.72 20.33
N SER A 85 -4.79 10.95 20.51
CA SER A 85 -5.54 12.18 20.30
C SER A 85 -5.43 12.77 18.89
N ASN A 86 -4.52 12.26 18.04
CA ASN A 86 -4.24 12.86 16.73
C ASN A 86 -4.15 11.87 15.56
N LEU A 87 -4.02 10.57 15.82
CA LEU A 87 -3.90 9.53 14.79
C LEU A 87 -5.12 8.62 14.85
N ILE A 88 -5.55 8.13 13.68
CA ILE A 88 -6.65 7.15 13.56
C ILE A 88 -6.08 5.74 13.65
N GLY A 89 -6.59 4.92 14.56
CA GLY A 89 -6.21 3.51 14.73
C GLY A 89 -6.96 2.56 13.79
N PHE A 90 -6.20 1.73 13.07
CA PHE A 90 -6.72 0.61 12.27
C PHE A 90 -6.09 -0.70 12.70
N GLU A 91 -6.92 -1.70 13.01
CA GLU A 91 -6.47 -3.05 13.35
C GLU A 91 -6.61 -3.99 12.16
N ILE A 92 -5.50 -4.53 11.66
CA ILE A 92 -5.54 -5.68 10.74
C ILE A 92 -5.82 -6.91 11.60
N THR A 93 -7.03 -7.47 11.49
CA THR A 93 -7.44 -8.55 12.39
C THR A 93 -6.89 -9.92 11.97
N GLN A 94 -6.91 -10.87 12.89
CA GLN A 94 -6.48 -12.26 12.72
C GLN A 94 -4.97 -12.40 12.51
N SER A 95 -4.18 -11.54 13.17
CA SER A 95 -2.73 -11.57 13.07
C SER A 95 -2.07 -12.59 13.98
N HIS A 96 -2.76 -13.10 15.00
CA HIS A 96 -2.22 -14.14 15.88
C HIS A 96 -2.13 -15.50 15.16
N PRO A 97 -1.11 -16.34 15.41
CA PRO A 97 -1.02 -17.68 14.83
C PRO A 97 -2.25 -18.56 15.07
N ALA A 98 -2.93 -18.39 16.22
CA ALA A 98 -4.17 -19.10 16.54
C ALA A 98 -5.33 -18.82 15.58
N ALA A 99 -5.26 -17.77 14.76
CA ALA A 99 -6.21 -17.54 13.69
C ALA A 99 -6.12 -18.57 12.55
N GLY A 100 -5.04 -19.37 12.51
CA GLY A 100 -4.84 -20.40 11.49
C GLY A 100 -4.60 -19.88 10.08
N LEU A 101 -4.37 -18.57 9.90
CA LEU A 101 -4.10 -17.99 8.59
C LEU A 101 -2.65 -18.20 8.19
N THR A 102 -2.42 -18.61 6.95
CA THR A 102 -1.12 -18.47 6.27
C THR A 102 -0.79 -17.01 5.99
N ASP A 103 0.47 -16.69 5.71
CA ASP A 103 0.87 -15.33 5.35
C ASP A 103 0.22 -14.83 4.06
N ALA A 104 -0.02 -15.72 3.10
CA ALA A 104 -0.76 -15.39 1.89
C ALA A 104 -2.21 -14.98 2.20
N GLN A 105 -2.86 -15.66 3.15
CA GLN A 105 -4.22 -15.31 3.58
C GLN A 105 -4.24 -14.04 4.43
N PHE A 106 -3.30 -13.86 5.36
CA PHE A 106 -3.22 -12.64 6.16
C PHE A 106 -2.92 -11.41 5.30
N LYS A 107 -2.12 -11.56 4.23
CA LYS A 107 -1.90 -10.48 3.27
C LYS A 107 -3.20 -9.99 2.62
N LEU A 108 -4.21 -10.84 2.46
CA LEU A 108 -5.53 -10.39 1.98
C LEU A 108 -6.21 -9.46 3.02
N ASN A 109 -6.00 -9.69 4.31
CA ASN A 109 -6.47 -8.80 5.38
C ASN A 109 -5.71 -7.46 5.35
N GLU A 110 -4.39 -7.49 5.13
CA GLU A 110 -3.61 -6.26 4.92
C GLU A 110 -4.14 -5.45 3.74
N GLU A 111 -4.35 -6.07 2.58
CA GLU A 111 -4.81 -5.40 1.36
C GLU A 111 -6.20 -4.76 1.53
N ALA A 112 -7.12 -5.46 2.18
CA ALA A 112 -8.42 -4.90 2.54
C ALA A 112 -8.30 -3.70 3.49
N THR A 113 -7.41 -3.80 4.48
CA THR A 113 -7.13 -2.71 5.42
C THR A 113 -6.54 -1.50 4.70
N PHE A 114 -5.56 -1.68 3.80
CA PHE A 114 -4.98 -0.58 3.04
C PHE A 114 -6.01 0.13 2.15
N LYS A 115 -6.98 -0.61 1.60
CA LYS A 115 -8.09 -0.02 0.84
C LYS A 115 -8.98 0.86 1.72
N VAL A 116 -9.32 0.39 2.93
CA VAL A 116 -10.11 1.17 3.90
C VAL A 116 -9.32 2.39 4.38
N VAL A 117 -8.06 2.22 4.76
CA VAL A 117 -7.14 3.30 5.17
C VAL A 117 -7.03 4.35 4.05
N ALA A 118 -6.85 3.94 2.80
CA ALA A 118 -6.78 4.88 1.68
C ALA A 118 -8.05 5.72 1.53
N ALA A 119 -9.23 5.11 1.67
CA ALA A 119 -10.50 5.82 1.61
C ALA A 119 -10.63 6.85 2.76
N VAL A 120 -10.26 6.46 3.98
CA VAL A 120 -10.30 7.35 5.15
C VAL A 120 -9.28 8.48 5.04
N MET A 121 -8.03 8.18 4.68
CA MET A 121 -7.02 9.21 4.47
C MET A 121 -7.48 10.23 3.42
N LYS A 122 -8.13 9.75 2.35
CA LYS A 122 -8.67 10.62 1.30
C LYS A 122 -9.81 11.50 1.79
N SER A 123 -10.72 10.97 2.64
CA SER A 123 -11.82 11.77 3.19
C SER A 123 -11.34 12.89 4.13
N TYR A 124 -10.17 12.72 4.76
CA TYR A 124 -9.53 13.75 5.58
C TYR A 124 -8.49 14.60 4.83
N GLY A 125 -8.31 14.39 3.53
CA GLY A 125 -7.29 15.12 2.75
C GLY A 125 -5.85 14.83 3.16
N LEU A 126 -5.58 13.70 3.83
CA LEU A 126 -4.25 13.33 4.30
C LEU A 126 -3.37 12.85 3.14
N ALA A 127 -2.20 13.46 2.99
CA ALA A 127 -1.17 12.96 2.10
C ALA A 127 -0.72 11.56 2.54
N VAL A 128 -0.43 10.65 1.61
CA VAL A 128 0.07 9.30 1.93
C VAL A 128 1.60 9.30 1.92
N ASN A 129 2.23 9.44 3.08
CA ASN A 129 3.69 9.51 3.22
C ASN A 129 4.15 9.07 4.63
N ARG A 130 5.45 9.21 4.93
CA ARG A 130 6.03 8.75 6.20
C ARG A 130 5.64 9.60 7.42
N THR A 131 5.06 10.79 7.25
CA THR A 131 4.61 11.62 8.39
C THR A 131 3.19 11.26 8.82
N THR A 132 2.35 10.85 7.87
CA THR A 132 0.94 10.52 8.12
C THR A 132 0.67 9.04 8.34
N VAL A 133 1.48 8.13 7.78
CA VAL A 133 1.37 6.68 8.03
C VAL A 133 2.34 6.30 9.13
N ASN A 134 1.86 5.73 10.23
CA ASN A 134 2.67 5.40 11.40
C ASN A 134 2.45 3.95 11.91
N LEU A 135 3.36 3.50 12.77
CA LEU A 135 3.38 2.20 13.43
C LEU A 135 3.24 2.38 14.95
N HIS A 136 2.57 1.47 15.65
CA HIS A 136 2.42 1.54 17.11
C HIS A 136 3.78 1.60 17.83
N ARG A 137 4.72 0.73 17.44
CA ARG A 137 6.11 0.72 17.99
C ARG A 137 6.89 2.03 17.87
N GLN A 138 6.41 3.03 17.10
CA GLN A 138 6.99 4.38 17.14
C GLN A 138 6.69 5.13 18.44
N TYR A 139 5.61 4.75 19.14
CA TYR A 139 5.03 5.52 20.25
C TYR A 139 5.06 4.78 21.59
N PHE A 140 5.20 3.46 21.58
CA PHE A 140 5.16 2.62 22.78
C PHE A 140 6.11 1.42 22.63
N GLY A 141 6.62 0.90 23.75
CA GLY A 141 7.49 -0.27 23.79
C GLY A 141 6.73 -1.57 23.49
N THR A 142 6.41 -1.81 22.22
CA THR A 142 5.63 -2.96 21.74
C THR A 142 6.20 -3.55 20.46
N SER A 143 5.85 -4.80 20.16
CA SER A 143 6.11 -5.46 18.88
C SER A 143 5.07 -5.14 17.80
N CYS A 144 4.03 -4.36 18.09
CA CYS A 144 2.99 -4.05 17.12
C CYS A 144 3.48 -3.09 16.00
N PRO A 145 3.14 -3.31 14.71
CA PRO A 145 2.40 -4.46 14.15
C PRO A 145 3.31 -5.67 13.91
N HIS A 146 3.10 -6.76 14.65
CA HIS A 146 4.05 -7.87 14.73
C HIS A 146 4.10 -8.74 13.46
N ARG A 147 2.95 -9.15 12.92
CA ARG A 147 2.88 -10.06 11.78
C ARG A 147 3.29 -9.39 10.48
N SER A 148 2.80 -8.17 10.26
CA SER A 148 3.25 -7.33 9.13
C SER A 148 4.76 -7.06 9.20
N TRP A 149 5.31 -6.88 10.40
CA TRP A 149 6.76 -6.74 10.57
C TRP A 149 7.51 -8.01 10.17
N ASP A 150 7.11 -9.16 10.70
CA ASP A 150 7.74 -10.44 10.38
C ASP A 150 7.74 -10.73 8.87
N MET A 151 6.61 -10.44 8.19
CA MET A 151 6.44 -10.68 6.75
C MET A 151 7.26 -9.72 5.87
N HIS A 152 7.30 -8.43 6.19
CA HIS A 152 7.82 -7.40 5.26
C HIS A 152 9.16 -6.83 5.68
N VAL A 153 9.52 -6.91 6.95
CA VAL A 153 10.84 -6.52 7.46
C VAL A 153 11.71 -7.76 7.62
N GLY A 154 11.18 -8.76 8.32
CA GLY A 154 11.83 -10.03 8.63
C GLY A 154 11.60 -10.43 10.09
N LYS A 155 11.32 -11.72 10.33
CA LYS A 155 11.11 -12.26 11.67
C LYS A 155 12.33 -12.01 12.57
N GLY A 156 12.10 -11.44 13.75
CA GLY A 156 13.16 -11.12 14.72
C GLY A 156 14.05 -9.92 14.32
N ALA A 157 13.73 -9.19 13.25
CA ALA A 157 14.48 -8.01 12.88
C ALA A 157 14.40 -6.92 13.97
N PRO A 158 15.52 -6.27 14.33
CA PRO A 158 15.57 -5.28 15.40
C PRO A 158 14.77 -4.03 15.06
N ASP A 159 14.20 -3.39 16.07
CA ASP A 159 13.39 -2.18 15.90
C ASP A 159 14.24 -0.92 15.69
N THR A 160 14.80 -0.79 14.48
CA THR A 160 15.61 0.37 14.06
C THR A 160 14.78 1.33 13.20
N LEU A 161 15.22 2.59 13.09
CA LEU A 161 14.59 3.56 12.19
C LEU A 161 14.53 3.06 10.73
N ALA A 162 15.59 2.39 10.25
CA ALA A 162 15.63 1.81 8.91
C ALA A 162 14.55 0.73 8.72
N ASN A 163 14.38 -0.17 9.70
CA ASN A 163 13.39 -1.23 9.65
C ASN A 163 11.95 -0.71 9.79
N ARG A 164 11.74 0.30 10.66
CA ARG A 164 10.47 1.03 10.74
C ARG A 164 10.11 1.66 9.39
N ASN A 165 11.06 2.35 8.76
CA ASN A 165 10.84 2.97 7.45
C ASN A 165 10.59 1.92 6.36
N LYS A 166 11.26 0.77 6.39
CA LYS A 166 10.98 -0.34 5.46
C LYS A 166 9.53 -0.79 5.51
N LEU A 167 8.96 -1.00 6.71
CA LEU A 167 7.55 -1.38 6.84
C LEU A 167 6.62 -0.23 6.44
N LYS A 168 6.90 0.99 6.88
CA LYS A 168 6.11 2.18 6.51
C LYS A 168 6.06 2.37 5.00
N ASP A 169 7.17 2.19 4.30
CA ASP A 169 7.23 2.31 2.84
C ASP A 169 6.38 1.26 2.14
N TYR A 170 6.35 0.04 2.67
CA TYR A 170 5.42 -1.00 2.19
C TYR A 170 3.97 -0.57 2.38
N PHE A 171 3.57 -0.14 3.59
CA PHE A 171 2.21 0.35 3.84
C PHE A 171 1.86 1.53 2.94
N ILE A 172 2.73 2.55 2.84
CA ILE A 172 2.56 3.72 1.98
C ILE A 172 2.36 3.31 0.52
N SER A 173 3.17 2.38 0.01
CA SER A 173 3.06 1.87 -1.35
C SER A 173 1.69 1.26 -1.62
N ARG A 174 1.21 0.39 -0.72
CA ARG A 174 -0.10 -0.27 -0.86
C ARG A 174 -1.27 0.70 -0.66
N ILE A 175 -1.21 1.60 0.31
CA ILE A 175 -2.22 2.63 0.53
C ILE A 175 -2.29 3.57 -0.68
N LYS A 176 -1.16 4.05 -1.22
CA LYS A 176 -1.13 4.89 -2.42
C LYS A 176 -1.80 4.24 -3.61
N HIS A 177 -1.60 2.93 -3.80
CA HIS A 177 -2.26 2.19 -4.86
C HIS A 177 -3.79 2.33 -4.79
N TYR A 178 -4.40 2.14 -3.61
CA TYR A 178 -5.84 2.31 -3.44
C TYR A 178 -6.30 3.76 -3.41
N TYR A 179 -5.50 4.66 -2.84
CA TYR A 179 -5.77 6.11 -2.79
C TYR A 179 -5.92 6.70 -4.20
N ASN A 180 -5.13 6.17 -5.14
CA ASN A 180 -5.13 6.51 -6.56
C ASN A 180 -6.09 5.65 -7.41
N GLY A 181 -7.09 5.02 -6.78
CA GLY A 181 -8.16 4.31 -7.48
C GLY A 181 -7.94 2.80 -7.69
N GLY A 182 -6.90 2.21 -7.08
CA GLY A 182 -6.74 0.74 -7.01
C GLY A 182 -6.48 0.05 -8.35
N LYS A 183 -6.18 0.79 -9.41
CA LYS A 183 -5.88 0.21 -10.72
C LYS A 183 -4.48 -0.44 -10.65
N LYS A 184 -4.38 -1.72 -11.06
CA LYS A 184 -3.07 -2.34 -11.33
C LYS A 184 -2.40 -1.52 -12.43
N THR A 185 -1.25 -0.93 -12.12
CA THR A 185 -0.48 -0.13 -13.06
C THR A 185 0.80 -0.82 -13.50
N THR A 186 1.22 -1.91 -12.87
CA THR A 186 2.42 -2.66 -13.26
C THR A 186 2.10 -4.13 -13.44
N TRP A 187 2.63 -4.73 -14.51
CA TRP A 187 2.49 -6.15 -14.82
C TRP A 187 3.87 -6.77 -15.09
N LYS A 188 4.08 -8.02 -14.66
CA LYS A 188 5.32 -8.78 -14.91
C LYS A 188 5.25 -9.46 -16.27
N TRP A 189 5.00 -8.63 -17.28
CA TRP A 189 4.98 -9.08 -18.66
C TRP A 189 6.40 -9.01 -19.20
N SER A 190 6.82 -10.04 -19.92
CA SER A 190 8.13 -10.09 -20.54
C SER A 190 8.03 -10.45 -22.01
N GLY A 191 9.08 -10.10 -22.74
CA GLY A 191 9.16 -10.30 -24.18
C GLY A 191 10.27 -9.47 -24.80
N LYS A 192 10.14 -9.26 -26.10
CA LYS A 192 11.07 -8.47 -26.91
C LYS A 192 10.36 -7.20 -27.39
N ALA A 193 11.02 -6.06 -27.26
CA ALA A 193 10.57 -4.78 -27.80
C ALA A 193 11.57 -4.32 -28.87
N THR A 194 11.08 -3.87 -30.02
CA THR A 194 11.92 -3.30 -31.10
C THR A 194 11.50 -1.86 -31.33
N ALA A 195 12.42 -0.90 -31.15
CA ALA A 195 12.13 0.50 -31.39
C ALA A 195 11.82 0.71 -32.87
N LYS A 196 10.70 1.37 -33.18
CA LYS A 196 10.27 1.60 -34.57
C LYS A 196 11.28 2.47 -35.31
N LYS A 197 11.38 2.31 -36.62
CA LYS A 197 12.17 3.22 -37.46
C LYS A 197 11.55 4.63 -37.40
N GLY A 198 12.41 5.65 -37.38
CA GLY A 198 11.98 7.05 -37.39
C GLY A 198 11.55 7.65 -36.04
N VAL A 199 11.67 6.91 -34.93
CA VAL A 199 11.49 7.48 -33.58
C VAL A 199 12.77 8.14 -33.10
N SER A 200 12.66 9.28 -32.40
CA SER A 200 13.81 9.88 -31.71
C SER A 200 14.34 8.92 -30.64
N PRO A 201 15.64 9.00 -30.29
CA PRO A 201 16.21 8.20 -29.20
C PRO A 201 15.36 8.31 -27.94
N ILE A 202 15.01 7.16 -27.37
CA ILE A 202 14.08 7.10 -26.25
C ILE A 202 14.89 7.12 -24.96
N ALA A 203 14.67 8.16 -24.15
CA ALA A 203 15.43 8.40 -22.93
C ALA A 203 15.31 7.23 -21.93
N ALA A 204 16.46 6.77 -21.43
CA ALA A 204 16.52 5.78 -20.37
C ALA A 204 16.46 6.46 -18.99
N LYS A 205 15.75 5.87 -18.04
CA LYS A 205 15.56 6.39 -16.67
C LYS A 205 15.76 5.27 -15.64
N LYS A 206 16.11 5.63 -14.41
CA LYS A 206 16.26 4.65 -13.30
C LYS A 206 14.92 4.10 -12.80
N LYS A 207 13.83 4.81 -13.06
CA LYS A 207 12.45 4.46 -12.67
C LYS A 207 11.50 4.92 -13.78
N PRO A 208 10.30 4.32 -13.91
CA PRO A 208 9.31 4.85 -14.83
C PRO A 208 8.84 6.24 -14.36
N GLY A 209 8.62 7.17 -15.29
CA GLY A 209 8.02 8.48 -15.02
C GLY A 209 8.67 9.62 -15.80
N LEU A 210 7.88 10.61 -16.21
CA LEU A 210 8.37 11.74 -17.00
C LEU A 210 9.35 12.59 -16.20
N ASN A 211 9.06 12.82 -14.92
CA ASN A 211 9.85 13.64 -14.01
C ASN A 211 11.05 12.91 -13.38
N GLU A 212 11.30 11.64 -13.72
CA GLU A 212 12.47 10.92 -13.22
C GLU A 212 13.73 11.39 -13.96
N PRO A 213 14.88 11.54 -13.27
CA PRO A 213 16.14 11.92 -13.91
C PRO A 213 16.53 10.95 -15.03
N GLU A 214 16.92 11.53 -16.17
CA GLU A 214 17.42 10.77 -17.30
C GLU A 214 18.81 10.20 -17.00
N LEU A 215 19.05 8.99 -17.51
CA LEU A 215 20.38 8.42 -17.59
C LEU A 215 21.16 9.10 -18.73
N PRO A 216 22.50 9.01 -18.73
CA PRO A 216 23.31 9.50 -19.85
C PRO A 216 22.78 8.98 -21.18
N SER A 217 22.79 9.84 -22.21
CA SER A 217 22.21 9.55 -23.54
C SER A 217 22.79 8.31 -24.22
N SER A 218 23.97 7.86 -23.81
CA SER A 218 24.55 6.57 -24.22
C SER A 218 23.71 5.35 -23.84
N ASN A 219 22.75 5.49 -22.93
CA ASN A 219 21.81 4.45 -22.52
C ASN A 219 20.48 4.49 -23.30
N ASN A 220 20.28 5.51 -24.15
CA ASN A 220 19.04 5.65 -24.88
C ASN A 220 18.86 4.53 -25.90
N ILE A 221 17.61 4.12 -26.10
CA ILE A 221 17.30 3.12 -27.13
C ILE A 221 17.19 3.84 -28.47
N LEU A 222 17.97 3.38 -29.45
CA LEU A 222 18.01 3.93 -30.80
C LEU A 222 16.97 3.24 -31.71
N ALA A 223 16.53 3.94 -32.74
CA ALA A 223 15.59 3.40 -33.73
C ALA A 223 16.10 2.08 -34.35
N GLY A 224 15.22 1.10 -34.47
CA GLY A 224 15.53 -0.24 -35.01
C GLY A 224 16.19 -1.20 -34.01
N GLN A 225 16.65 -0.73 -32.84
CA GLN A 225 17.21 -1.62 -31.82
C GLN A 225 16.12 -2.47 -31.18
N TYR A 226 16.46 -3.72 -30.90
CA TYR A 226 15.62 -4.60 -30.09
C TYR A 226 16.23 -4.88 -28.73
N ILE A 227 15.37 -5.10 -27.75
CA ILE A 227 15.77 -5.31 -26.36
C ILE A 227 14.71 -6.13 -25.61
N ASN A 228 15.15 -6.92 -24.64
CA ASN A 228 14.23 -7.70 -23.80
C ASN A 228 13.64 -6.80 -22.72
N PHE A 229 12.34 -6.93 -22.47
CA PHE A 229 11.64 -6.27 -21.37
C PHE A 229 11.06 -7.29 -20.39
N PHE A 230 10.87 -6.88 -19.13
CA PHE A 230 10.56 -7.77 -18.01
C PHE A 230 9.37 -7.32 -17.15
N SER A 231 8.97 -6.06 -17.31
CA SER A 231 7.70 -5.56 -16.80
C SER A 231 7.21 -4.41 -17.65
N VAL A 232 5.91 -4.12 -17.55
CA VAL A 232 5.29 -2.92 -18.12
C VAL A 232 4.55 -2.16 -17.03
N THR A 233 4.63 -0.83 -17.06
CA THR A 233 4.05 0.07 -16.05
C THR A 233 3.31 1.24 -16.71
N LYS A 234 2.09 1.55 -16.28
CA LYS A 234 1.40 2.81 -16.56
C LYS A 234 1.87 3.87 -15.59
N LYS A 235 2.40 4.99 -16.10
CA LYS A 235 2.75 6.15 -15.28
C LYS A 235 2.80 7.42 -16.15
N ASP A 236 2.30 8.52 -15.60
CA ASP A 236 2.32 9.86 -16.20
C ASP A 236 1.67 9.94 -17.60
N GLY A 237 0.67 9.09 -17.88
CA GLY A 237 0.01 9.02 -19.19
C GLY A 237 0.78 8.18 -20.23
N TYR A 238 1.83 7.47 -19.83
CA TYR A 238 2.65 6.62 -20.70
C TYR A 238 2.68 5.17 -20.21
N TRP A 239 2.88 4.27 -21.18
CA TRP A 239 3.38 2.94 -20.91
C TRP A 239 4.90 2.99 -20.78
N TRP A 240 5.43 2.36 -19.76
CA TRP A 240 6.85 2.22 -19.49
C TRP A 240 7.20 0.74 -19.48
N ALA A 241 8.41 0.39 -19.90
CA ALA A 241 8.94 -0.96 -19.78
C ALA A 241 10.25 -0.98 -19.02
N GLU A 242 10.47 -2.04 -18.25
CA GLU A 242 11.75 -2.36 -17.63
C GLU A 242 12.58 -3.21 -18.59
N PHE A 243 13.79 -2.75 -18.89
CA PHE A 243 14.72 -3.37 -19.83
C PHE A 243 16.00 -3.86 -19.13
N GLU A 244 16.69 -4.81 -19.76
CA GLU A 244 18.06 -5.20 -19.41
C GLU A 244 19.06 -4.46 -20.27
N TYR A 245 20.18 -4.04 -19.69
CA TYR A 245 21.31 -3.55 -20.50
C TYR A 245 21.83 -4.68 -21.41
N PRO A 246 21.79 -4.50 -22.75
CA PRO A 246 22.18 -5.56 -23.69
C PRO A 246 23.65 -5.98 -23.53
N THR A 247 24.52 -5.04 -23.18
CA THR A 247 25.97 -5.22 -23.10
C THR A 247 26.51 -5.34 -21.68
N ASN A 248 25.70 -5.03 -20.66
CA ASN A 248 26.10 -5.17 -19.26
C ASN A 248 24.91 -5.51 -18.35
N PRO A 249 24.39 -6.75 -18.39
CA PRO A 249 23.27 -7.17 -17.53
C PRO A 249 23.54 -6.96 -16.02
N LYS A 250 24.81 -6.95 -15.60
CA LYS A 250 25.21 -6.70 -14.21
C LYS A 250 24.99 -5.25 -13.77
N ALA A 251 24.89 -4.29 -14.70
CA ALA A 251 24.52 -2.91 -14.42
C ALA A 251 23.05 -2.74 -13.97
N GLY A 252 22.27 -3.82 -13.99
CA GLY A 252 20.90 -3.84 -13.50
C GLY A 252 19.88 -3.59 -14.61
N ARG A 253 18.81 -2.88 -14.25
CA ARG A 253 17.68 -2.60 -15.13
C ARG A 253 17.53 -1.09 -15.33
N PHE A 254 16.92 -0.72 -16.44
CA PHE A 254 16.50 0.66 -16.71
C PHE A 254 15.09 0.69 -17.29
N TYR A 255 14.51 1.89 -17.37
CA TYR A 255 13.16 2.08 -17.86
C TYR A 255 13.14 3.04 -19.03
N CYS A 256 12.34 2.73 -20.05
CA CYS A 256 12.00 3.67 -21.12
C CYS A 256 10.49 3.70 -21.31
N ALA A 257 9.97 4.85 -21.76
CA ALA A 257 8.59 4.94 -22.20
C ALA A 257 8.42 4.16 -23.51
N LEU A 258 7.42 3.29 -23.57
CA LEU A 258 6.99 2.58 -24.78
C LEU A 258 6.15 3.47 -25.69
N GLY A 259 5.49 4.48 -25.14
CA GLY A 259 4.59 5.40 -25.84
C GLY A 259 3.42 5.86 -24.94
N PRO A 260 2.64 6.84 -25.39
CA PRO A 260 1.50 7.35 -24.64
C PRO A 260 0.38 6.30 -24.51
N ILE A 261 -0.38 6.37 -23.42
CA ILE A 261 -1.63 5.63 -23.24
C ILE A 261 -2.70 6.39 -24.01
N THR A 262 -3.21 5.81 -25.09
CA THR A 262 -4.15 6.50 -25.99
C THR A 262 -5.44 5.73 -26.20
N HIS A 263 -5.42 4.42 -25.97
CA HIS A 263 -6.61 3.60 -26.08
C HIS A 263 -7.51 3.77 -24.84
N LYS A 264 -8.82 3.97 -25.03
CA LYS A 264 -9.82 4.19 -23.95
C LYS A 264 -9.84 3.09 -22.87
N ASP A 265 -9.63 1.83 -23.28
CA ASP A 265 -9.57 0.69 -22.35
C ASP A 265 -8.25 0.62 -21.57
N GLU A 266 -7.28 1.47 -21.91
CA GLU A 266 -5.93 1.49 -21.35
C GLU A 266 -5.29 0.08 -21.32
N LYS A 267 -5.36 -0.66 -22.43
CA LYS A 267 -4.74 -1.99 -22.58
C LYS A 267 -3.57 -1.88 -23.53
N LEU A 268 -2.36 -2.26 -23.08
CA LEU A 268 -1.13 -2.14 -23.87
C LEU A 268 -1.25 -2.79 -25.25
N GLU A 269 -1.90 -3.94 -25.33
CA GLU A 269 -2.09 -4.69 -26.58
C GLU A 269 -3.01 -4.01 -27.60
N LYS A 270 -3.79 -3.01 -27.15
CA LYS A 270 -4.66 -2.22 -28.02
C LYS A 270 -4.04 -0.88 -28.42
N GLU A 271 -2.86 -0.55 -27.91
CA GLU A 271 -2.17 0.69 -28.25
C GLU A 271 -1.55 0.59 -29.65
N THR A 272 -1.95 1.49 -30.54
CA THR A 272 -1.40 1.58 -31.91
C THR A 272 -0.27 2.62 -32.03
N LYS A 273 -0.17 3.52 -31.06
CA LYS A 273 0.76 4.67 -31.04
C LYS A 273 2.04 4.43 -30.23
N LEU A 274 2.38 3.17 -29.94
CA LEU A 274 3.64 2.83 -29.29
C LEU A 274 4.83 3.13 -30.21
N TRP A 275 5.94 3.55 -29.60
CA TRP A 275 7.25 3.75 -30.23
C TRP A 275 8.02 2.43 -30.43
N PHE A 276 7.51 1.33 -29.88
CA PHE A 276 8.05 -0.01 -30.02
C PHE A 276 7.05 -0.96 -30.66
N ASP A 277 7.55 -1.91 -31.44
CA ASP A 277 6.87 -3.16 -31.77
C ASP A 277 7.15 -4.20 -30.68
N LEU A 278 6.09 -4.71 -30.05
CA LEU A 278 6.18 -5.61 -28.91
C LEU A 278 5.84 -7.04 -29.29
N LYS A 279 6.75 -7.98 -28.97
CA LYS A 279 6.49 -9.42 -28.98
C LYS A 279 6.46 -9.92 -27.53
N ILE A 280 5.26 -9.99 -26.95
CA ILE A 280 5.03 -10.45 -25.57
C ILE A 280 5.12 -11.98 -25.53
N THR A 281 5.97 -12.53 -24.67
CA THR A 281 6.16 -13.98 -24.50
C THR A 281 5.61 -14.51 -23.18
N SER A 282 5.40 -13.64 -22.18
CA SER A 282 4.80 -14.02 -20.89
C SER A 282 3.96 -12.88 -20.32
N LYS A 283 2.81 -13.22 -19.72
CA LYS A 283 1.94 -12.29 -19.00
C LYS A 283 1.67 -12.82 -17.59
N LYS A 284 2.33 -12.24 -16.59
CA LYS A 284 2.14 -12.53 -15.17
C LYS A 284 1.70 -11.27 -14.40
#